data_AF-A0A913XKT6-F1
#
_entry.id   AF-A0A913XKT6-F1
#
_cell.length_a   1.000
_cell.length_b   1.000
_cell.length_c   1.000
_cell.angle_alpha   90.00
_cell.angle_beta   90.00
_cell.angle_gamma   90.00
#
_symmetry.space_group_name_H-M   'P 1'
#
loop_
_entity.id
_entity.type
_entity.pdbx_description
1 polymer ?
#
loop_
_entity_poly.entity_id
_entity_poly.type
_entity_poly.pdbx_seq_one_letter_code
_entity_poly.pdbx_strand_id
1 'polypeptide(L)'
;MISKAISVLLLLSICESKRRPSHLNVFIEAQEVARFLYDIDSTLYLVRDSKVAPMLQKPLGLLVPPIVPSIKDIRFKFNSSGGRVRYLMSFMSSNTTIMKHPRASISTTGFVPRKTKGFRVWFPCTGKMTGIVYLYINISFSDKSGRKMLWGPLYLGLRRRCNARNNHSLRTAPQASIAPTMCNKRCTKNYILSRFCLSDYVIRARVESEVKKRGRSHLRVRVTKKYKKGRVKITRRQLLELRGRELTCNCSQFIRKKSYLFLGKEDRRRKVLYVDNLATALDWDENGKQMLRMHRKRKHRCPRRIS
;
A
#
# COMPACT_ATOMS: atom_id res chain seq x y z
N MET A 1 73.31 -40.62 17.31
CA MET A 1 71.91 -41.03 17.49
C MET A 1 71.10 -39.81 17.95
N ILE A 2 70.97 -38.72 17.19
CA ILE A 2 70.17 -38.55 15.96
C ILE A 2 69.00 -39.53 15.85
N SER A 3 67.82 -38.94 15.79
CA SER A 3 66.57 -39.48 15.24
C SER A 3 65.58 -40.08 16.25
N LYS A 4 64.36 -39.55 16.14
CA LYS A 4 63.06 -40.12 16.60
C LYS A 4 62.63 -39.83 18.04
N ALA A 5 62.38 -38.56 18.38
CA ALA A 5 61.45 -38.26 19.47
C ALA A 5 60.69 -36.93 19.38
N ILE A 6 61.05 -36.01 18.47
CA ILE A 6 60.43 -34.66 18.42
C ILE A 6 59.58 -34.44 17.15
N SER A 7 59.41 -35.46 16.30
CA SER A 7 58.70 -35.32 15.01
C SER A 7 57.26 -35.85 14.99
N VAL A 8 56.53 -35.81 16.12
CA VAL A 8 55.09 -36.19 16.13
C VAL A 8 54.20 -35.14 16.81
N LEU A 9 54.74 -34.10 17.44
CA LEU A 9 53.93 -33.09 18.15
C LEU A 9 53.52 -31.86 17.31
N LEU A 10 53.62 -31.91 15.98
CA LEU A 10 53.41 -30.73 15.11
C LEU A 10 52.54 -30.95 13.87
N LEU A 11 51.69 -32.00 13.84
CA LEU A 11 50.74 -32.21 12.74
C LEU A 11 49.34 -32.66 13.20
N LEU A 12 48.85 -32.11 14.31
CA LEU A 12 47.40 -31.92 14.49
C LEU A 12 47.08 -30.45 14.20
N SER A 13 47.39 -30.03 12.98
CA SER A 13 46.74 -28.87 12.39
C SER A 13 45.28 -29.28 12.20
N ILE A 14 44.49 -29.07 13.25
CA ILE A 14 43.04 -29.16 13.24
C ILE A 14 42.60 -28.20 12.15
N CYS A 15 42.44 -28.74 10.94
CA CYS A 15 41.67 -28.11 9.88
C CYS A 15 40.21 -28.26 10.31
N GLU A 16 39.84 -27.59 11.41
CA GLU A 16 38.51 -27.10 11.59
C GLU A 16 38.30 -26.19 10.40
N SER A 17 37.76 -26.76 9.33
CA SER A 17 37.08 -26.02 8.30
C SER A 17 36.02 -25.22 9.05
N LYS A 18 36.38 -24.02 9.50
CA LYS A 18 35.47 -23.03 10.09
C LYS A 18 34.39 -22.88 9.03
N ARG A 19 33.29 -23.60 9.19
CA ARG A 19 32.15 -23.53 8.29
C ARG A 19 31.73 -22.08 8.33
N ARG A 20 32.12 -21.33 7.29
CA ARG A 20 31.78 -19.91 7.22
C ARG A 20 30.28 -19.81 7.41
N PRO A 21 29.80 -19.02 8.39
CA PRO A 21 28.38 -18.92 8.64
C PRO A 21 27.68 -18.58 7.34
N SER A 22 26.56 -19.25 7.07
CA SER A 22 25.85 -19.02 5.82
C SER A 22 25.18 -17.65 5.87
N HIS A 23 25.64 -16.71 5.05
CA HIS A 23 25.01 -15.39 4.95
C HIS A 23 23.97 -15.40 3.84
N LEU A 24 22.72 -15.15 4.19
CA LEU A 24 21.60 -15.07 3.29
C LEU A 24 21.24 -13.61 3.05
N ASN A 25 21.06 -13.25 1.79
CA ASN A 25 20.50 -11.97 1.39
C ASN A 25 19.25 -12.21 0.54
N VAL A 26 18.19 -11.48 0.84
CA VAL A 26 16.94 -11.46 0.07
C VAL A 26 16.50 -10.00 -0.04
N PHE A 27 16.38 -9.49 -1.25
CA PHE A 27 16.15 -8.07 -1.46
C PHE A 27 15.43 -7.76 -2.77
N ILE A 28 14.94 -6.52 -2.87
CA ILE A 28 14.38 -5.93 -4.07
C ILE A 28 15.27 -4.73 -4.41
N GLU A 29 15.78 -4.66 -5.63
CA GLU A 29 16.68 -3.57 -6.04
C GLU A 29 15.98 -2.23 -6.19
N ALA A 30 16.73 -1.14 -6.03
CA ALA A 30 16.23 0.23 -6.06
C ALA A 30 15.29 0.53 -7.23
N GLN A 31 15.66 0.17 -8.46
CA GLN A 31 14.80 0.35 -9.65
C GLN A 31 13.44 -0.36 -9.52
N GLU A 32 13.45 -1.57 -8.96
CA GLU A 32 12.25 -2.37 -8.76
C GLU A 32 11.41 -1.88 -7.57
N VAL A 33 12.06 -1.37 -6.52
CA VAL A 33 11.41 -0.69 -5.40
C VAL A 33 10.74 0.59 -5.87
N ALA A 34 11.41 1.42 -6.66
CA ALA A 34 10.84 2.63 -7.24
C ALA A 34 9.62 2.30 -8.11
N ARG A 35 9.71 1.23 -8.92
CA ARG A 35 8.59 0.73 -9.73
C ARG A 35 7.39 0.29 -8.89
N PHE A 36 7.63 -0.32 -7.74
CA PHE A 36 6.58 -0.90 -6.88
C PHE A 36 6.00 0.09 -5.86
N LEU A 37 6.85 0.82 -5.15
CA LEU A 37 6.49 1.68 -4.02
C LEU A 37 6.40 3.16 -4.35
N TYR A 38 6.76 3.57 -5.57
CA TYR A 38 6.80 4.96 -6.06
C TYR A 38 7.74 5.86 -5.23
N ASP A 39 8.73 6.45 -5.89
CA ASP A 39 9.66 7.45 -5.31
C ASP A 39 10.50 6.99 -4.10
N ILE A 40 10.68 5.67 -3.94
CA ILE A 40 11.69 5.09 -3.03
C ILE A 40 12.81 4.50 -3.90
N ASP A 41 13.89 5.26 -4.06
CA ASP A 41 15.07 4.83 -4.82
C ASP A 41 16.14 4.22 -3.90
N SER A 42 15.78 3.11 -3.26
CA SER A 42 16.70 2.38 -2.38
C SER A 42 16.46 0.88 -2.46
N THR A 43 17.54 0.10 -2.34
CA THR A 43 17.44 -1.36 -2.27
C THR A 43 16.76 -1.78 -0.98
N LEU A 44 15.63 -2.46 -1.09
CA LEU A 44 14.88 -2.97 0.05
C LEU A 44 15.36 -4.37 0.40
N TYR A 45 16.14 -4.48 1.48
CA TYR A 45 16.51 -5.77 2.05
C TYR A 45 15.39 -6.32 2.93
N LEU A 46 14.93 -7.53 2.60
CA LEU A 46 13.99 -8.31 3.42
C LEU A 46 14.77 -9.19 4.41
N VAL A 47 15.91 -9.70 3.96
CA VAL A 47 16.94 -10.34 4.78
C VAL A 47 18.28 -9.77 4.36
N ARG A 48 19.07 -9.26 5.32
CA ARG A 48 20.42 -8.73 5.09
C ARG A 48 21.40 -9.42 6.02
N ASP A 49 22.41 -10.07 5.45
CA ASP A 49 23.41 -10.86 6.18
C ASP A 49 22.76 -11.77 7.23
N SER A 50 21.74 -12.48 6.78
CA SER A 50 20.94 -13.40 7.57
C SER A 50 20.04 -12.75 8.65
N LYS A 51 19.93 -11.43 8.73
CA LYS A 51 18.99 -10.74 9.65
C LYS A 51 17.73 -10.31 8.91
N VAL A 52 16.56 -10.67 9.45
CA VAL A 52 15.25 -10.28 8.89
C VAL A 52 14.99 -8.80 9.16
N ALA A 53 14.50 -8.08 8.15
CA ALA A 53 14.17 -6.67 8.29
C ALA A 53 13.07 -6.46 9.35
N PRO A 54 13.23 -5.54 10.31
CA PRO A 54 12.26 -5.33 11.40
C PRO A 54 10.85 -4.99 10.92
N MET A 55 10.72 -4.36 9.75
CA MET A 55 9.44 -4.03 9.14
C MET A 55 8.56 -5.25 8.81
N LEU A 56 9.17 -6.43 8.69
CA LEU A 56 8.47 -7.69 8.43
C LEU A 56 7.87 -8.33 9.69
N GLN A 57 8.20 -7.82 10.88
CA GLN A 57 7.59 -8.24 12.14
C GLN A 57 6.21 -7.60 12.37
N LYS A 58 5.83 -6.60 11.55
CA LYS A 58 4.53 -5.93 11.58
C LYS A 58 3.74 -6.23 10.30
N PRO A 59 2.40 -6.13 10.30
CA PRO A 59 1.60 -6.35 9.10
C PRO A 59 1.93 -5.30 8.01
N LEU A 60 2.74 -5.69 7.02
CA LEU A 60 3.14 -4.84 5.89
C LEU A 60 1.95 -4.28 5.09
N GLY A 61 0.82 -4.96 5.11
CA GLY A 61 -0.39 -4.55 4.40
C GLY A 61 -0.90 -3.15 4.75
N LEU A 62 -0.47 -2.56 5.87
CA LEU A 62 -0.80 -1.17 6.23
C LEU A 62 0.26 -0.14 5.82
N LEU A 63 1.51 -0.57 5.63
CA LEU A 63 2.65 0.29 5.29
C LEU A 63 2.87 0.38 3.78
N VAL A 64 2.47 -0.66 3.05
CA VAL A 64 2.68 -0.80 1.61
C VAL A 64 1.37 -0.54 0.85
N PRO A 65 1.35 0.35 -0.16
CA PRO A 65 0.17 0.56 -0.98
C PRO A 65 -0.19 -0.71 -1.78
N PRO A 66 -1.46 -0.89 -2.18
CA PRO A 66 -1.82 -2.00 -3.04
C PRO A 66 -1.07 -1.96 -4.38
N ILE A 67 -0.52 -3.09 -4.80
CA ILE A 67 0.12 -3.29 -6.11
C ILE A 67 -0.90 -2.91 -7.20
N VAL A 68 -0.53 -1.93 -8.03
CA VAL A 68 -1.40 -1.35 -9.08
C VAL A 68 -1.59 -2.29 -10.28
N PRO A 69 -2.74 -2.20 -11.00
CA PRO A 69 -3.07 -3.08 -12.14
C PRO A 69 -1.95 -3.29 -13.16
N SER A 70 -1.16 -2.26 -13.47
CA SER A 70 -0.04 -2.32 -14.42
C SER A 70 1.13 -3.20 -13.97
N ILE A 71 1.33 -3.35 -12.66
CA ILE A 71 2.39 -4.18 -12.09
C ILE A 71 1.90 -5.63 -12.01
N LYS A 72 2.38 -6.47 -12.92
CA LYS A 72 1.99 -7.88 -13.04
C LYS A 72 2.83 -8.81 -12.18
N ASP A 73 4.04 -8.39 -11.83
CA ASP A 73 5.01 -9.13 -11.03
C ASP A 73 5.91 -8.20 -10.24
N ILE A 74 6.64 -8.74 -9.26
CA ILE A 74 7.76 -8.10 -8.59
C ILE A 74 9.00 -9.00 -8.68
N ARG A 75 10.17 -8.42 -8.94
CA ARG A 75 11.46 -9.08 -9.04
C ARG A 75 12.19 -9.05 -7.69
N PHE A 76 12.40 -10.22 -7.14
CA PHE A 76 13.23 -10.44 -5.97
C PHE A 76 14.62 -10.87 -6.41
N LYS A 77 15.62 -10.60 -5.58
CA LYS A 77 16.97 -11.14 -5.70
C LYS A 77 17.38 -11.83 -4.41
N PHE A 78 18.15 -12.89 -4.56
CA PHE A 78 18.73 -13.58 -3.43
C PHE A 78 20.14 -14.10 -3.73
N ASN A 79 20.90 -14.32 -2.66
CA ASN A 79 22.15 -15.06 -2.69
C ASN A 79 22.46 -15.64 -1.32
N SER A 80 23.29 -16.68 -1.33
CA SER A 80 23.88 -17.24 -0.11
C SER A 80 25.39 -17.36 -0.25
N SER A 81 26.13 -16.92 0.76
CA SER A 81 27.57 -17.16 0.87
C SER A 81 27.87 -18.09 2.04
N GLY A 82 29.01 -18.78 2.03
CA GLY A 82 29.43 -19.70 3.10
C GLY A 82 28.87 -21.14 3.00
N GLY A 83 27.58 -21.32 2.66
CA GLY A 83 26.95 -22.66 2.62
C GLY A 83 25.79 -22.81 1.63
N ARG A 84 25.29 -24.06 1.46
CA ARG A 84 24.10 -24.35 0.63
C ARG A 84 22.84 -24.16 1.48
N VAL A 85 22.03 -23.16 1.11
CA VAL A 85 20.73 -22.87 1.74
C VAL A 85 19.62 -23.37 0.83
N ARG A 86 18.68 -24.16 1.37
CA ARG A 86 17.49 -24.62 0.65
C ARG A 86 16.33 -23.68 0.94
N TYR A 87 15.54 -23.32 -0.08
CA TYR A 87 14.36 -22.49 0.09
C TYR A 87 13.07 -23.29 -0.18
N LEU A 88 11.98 -22.87 0.45
CA LEU A 88 10.60 -23.30 0.18
C LEU A 88 9.70 -22.06 0.14
N MET A 89 8.89 -21.96 -0.91
CA MET A 89 7.95 -20.87 -1.15
C MET A 89 6.51 -21.38 -1.17
N SER A 90 5.61 -20.63 -0.53
CA SER A 90 4.16 -20.83 -0.69
C SER A 90 3.46 -19.50 -0.97
N PHE A 91 2.40 -19.57 -1.76
CA PHE A 91 1.69 -18.41 -2.29
C PHE A 91 0.20 -18.56 -2.08
N MET A 92 -0.46 -17.52 -1.55
CA MET A 92 -1.90 -17.53 -1.33
C MET A 92 -2.55 -16.23 -1.81
N SER A 93 -3.77 -16.34 -2.32
CA SER A 93 -4.67 -15.23 -2.63
C SER A 93 -5.88 -15.39 -1.73
N SER A 94 -6.35 -14.31 -1.10
CA SER A 94 -7.54 -14.35 -0.25
C SER A 94 -8.84 -14.49 -1.05
N ASN A 95 -8.81 -14.24 -2.36
CA ASN A 95 -9.97 -14.35 -3.22
C ASN A 95 -9.55 -14.75 -4.66
N THR A 96 -9.76 -16.02 -4.99
CA THR A 96 -9.40 -16.62 -6.29
C THR A 96 -10.32 -16.23 -7.44
N THR A 97 -11.50 -15.67 -7.16
CA THR A 97 -12.40 -15.17 -8.22
C THR A 97 -11.89 -13.86 -8.81
N ILE A 98 -11.21 -13.03 -8.01
CA ILE A 98 -10.61 -11.76 -8.43
C ILE A 98 -9.15 -11.96 -8.91
N MET A 99 -8.36 -12.77 -8.20
CA MET A 99 -6.95 -13.03 -8.53
C MET A 99 -6.56 -14.47 -8.20
N LYS A 100 -6.01 -15.21 -9.17
CA LYS A 100 -5.45 -16.55 -8.91
C LYS A 100 -4.27 -16.45 -7.94
N HIS A 101 -3.88 -17.59 -7.35
CA HIS A 101 -2.70 -17.63 -6.49
C HIS A 101 -1.45 -17.07 -7.19
N PRO A 102 -0.60 -16.31 -6.47
CA PRO A 102 0.68 -15.88 -7.02
C PRO A 102 1.54 -17.06 -7.44
N ARG A 103 2.47 -16.83 -8.36
CA ARG A 103 3.41 -17.85 -8.85
C ARG A 103 4.79 -17.26 -9.03
N ALA A 104 5.84 -18.04 -8.80
CA ALA A 104 7.22 -17.62 -9.00
C ALA A 104 7.78 -18.07 -10.36
N SER A 105 8.83 -17.41 -10.84
CA SER A 105 9.58 -17.76 -12.07
C SER A 105 10.56 -18.91 -11.89
N ILE A 106 10.65 -19.42 -10.67
CA ILE A 106 11.49 -20.55 -10.27
C ILE A 106 10.61 -21.54 -9.50
N SER A 107 11.08 -22.78 -9.35
CA SER A 107 10.41 -23.79 -8.54
C SER A 107 10.15 -23.28 -7.13
N THR A 108 9.04 -23.74 -6.52
CA THR A 108 8.69 -23.43 -5.12
C THR A 108 9.70 -23.98 -4.12
N THR A 109 10.53 -24.94 -4.53
CA THR A 109 11.65 -25.44 -3.74
C THR A 109 12.93 -25.45 -4.54
N GLY A 110 14.07 -25.29 -3.86
CA GLY A 110 15.37 -25.34 -4.51
C GLY A 110 16.48 -24.86 -3.60
N PHE A 111 17.64 -24.57 -4.18
CA PHE A 111 18.78 -24.01 -3.47
C PHE A 111 18.98 -22.53 -3.82
N VAL A 112 19.31 -21.74 -2.80
CA VAL A 112 19.71 -20.35 -2.99
C VAL A 112 21.08 -20.33 -3.69
N PRO A 113 21.23 -19.61 -4.81
CA PRO A 113 22.48 -19.59 -5.55
C PRO A 113 23.57 -18.83 -4.80
N ARG A 114 24.83 -19.16 -5.10
CA ARG A 114 25.99 -18.45 -4.55
C ARG A 114 26.12 -17.04 -5.11
N LYS A 115 25.97 -16.91 -6.44
CA LYS A 115 25.88 -15.62 -7.13
C LYS A 115 24.46 -15.09 -7.03
N THR A 116 24.32 -13.77 -6.90
CA THR A 116 23.02 -13.10 -6.90
C THR A 116 22.24 -13.47 -8.14
N LYS A 117 21.06 -14.10 -7.95
CA LYS A 117 20.09 -14.32 -9.02
C LYS A 117 18.76 -13.69 -8.65
N GLY A 118 18.04 -13.25 -9.68
CA GLY A 118 16.70 -12.72 -9.55
C GLY A 118 15.63 -13.72 -9.96
N PHE A 119 14.47 -13.65 -9.32
CA PHE A 119 13.25 -14.35 -9.71
C PHE A 119 12.05 -13.41 -9.61
N ARG A 120 11.02 -13.67 -10.41
CA ARG A 120 9.78 -12.87 -10.42
C ARG A 120 8.68 -13.59 -9.67
N VAL A 121 7.81 -12.85 -9.00
CA VAL A 121 6.55 -13.36 -8.44
C VAL A 121 5.40 -12.64 -9.13
N TRP A 122 4.57 -13.37 -9.87
CA TRP A 122 3.42 -12.84 -10.61
C TRP A 122 2.15 -12.80 -9.76
N PHE A 123 1.31 -11.80 -10.03
CA PHE A 123 0.03 -11.56 -9.36
C PHE A 123 -1.13 -11.60 -10.39
N PRO A 124 -1.55 -12.80 -10.81
CA PRO A 124 -2.47 -12.98 -11.95
C PRO A 124 -3.93 -12.64 -11.62
N CYS A 125 -4.34 -11.41 -11.93
CA CYS A 125 -5.75 -11.01 -11.91
C CYS A 125 -6.56 -11.84 -12.92
N THR A 126 -7.77 -12.28 -12.54
CA THR A 126 -8.63 -13.08 -13.42
C THR A 126 -9.22 -12.24 -14.55
N GLY A 127 -9.36 -10.93 -14.35
CA GLY A 127 -10.06 -10.04 -15.28
C GLY A 127 -11.58 -10.19 -15.23
N LYS A 128 -12.13 -11.03 -14.34
CA LYS A 128 -13.58 -11.24 -14.20
C LYS A 128 -14.23 -10.20 -13.30
N MET A 129 -13.51 -9.76 -12.27
CA MET A 129 -14.02 -8.85 -11.25
C MET A 129 -12.99 -7.77 -10.91
N THR A 130 -13.47 -6.56 -10.69
CA THR A 130 -12.67 -5.44 -10.17
C THR A 130 -12.66 -5.51 -8.64
N GLY A 131 -11.49 -5.38 -8.01
CA GLY A 131 -11.40 -5.40 -6.55
C GLY A 131 -9.97 -5.37 -6.02
N ILE A 132 -9.85 -5.29 -4.69
CA ILE A 132 -8.57 -5.41 -3.98
C ILE A 132 -8.54 -6.77 -3.28
N VAL A 133 -7.43 -7.50 -3.46
CA VAL A 133 -7.21 -8.85 -2.90
C VAL A 133 -5.98 -8.84 -2.01
N TYR A 134 -6.02 -9.56 -0.89
CA TYR A 134 -4.85 -9.81 -0.08
C TYR A 134 -4.09 -11.01 -0.64
N LEU A 135 -2.78 -10.88 -0.76
CA LEU A 135 -1.91 -11.97 -1.17
C LEU A 135 -0.80 -12.15 -0.16
N TYR A 136 -0.37 -13.40 -0.04
CA TYR A 136 0.61 -13.83 0.93
C TYR A 136 1.70 -14.59 0.20
N ILE A 137 2.94 -14.13 0.38
CA ILE A 137 4.14 -14.80 -0.08
C ILE A 137 4.89 -15.24 1.17
N ASN A 138 5.06 -16.55 1.33
CA ASN A 138 5.83 -17.12 2.42
C ASN A 138 7.10 -17.73 1.83
N ILE A 139 8.24 -17.41 2.42
CA ILE A 139 9.53 -18.00 2.02
C ILE A 139 10.25 -18.48 3.28
N SER A 140 10.53 -19.77 3.37
CA SER A 140 11.36 -20.34 4.43
C SER A 140 12.70 -20.81 3.86
N PHE A 141 13.73 -20.76 4.69
CA PHE A 141 15.08 -21.15 4.36
C PHE A 141 15.56 -22.17 5.37
N SER A 142 16.09 -23.27 4.87
CA SER A 142 16.61 -24.39 5.66
C SER A 142 18.04 -24.71 5.24
N ASP A 143 18.71 -25.48 6.05
CA ASP A 143 20.03 -25.99 5.75
C ASP A 143 19.98 -26.95 4.55
N LYS A 144 21.16 -27.41 4.11
CA LYS A 144 21.27 -28.34 2.97
C LYS A 144 20.41 -29.60 3.13
N SER A 145 20.21 -30.07 4.37
CA SER A 145 19.44 -31.28 4.66
C SER A 145 17.93 -31.02 4.73
N GLY A 146 17.52 -29.75 4.81
CA GLY A 146 16.13 -29.36 5.00
C GLY A 146 15.61 -29.58 6.43
N ARG A 147 16.45 -30.08 7.35
CA ARG A 147 16.06 -30.46 8.71
C ARG A 147 16.14 -29.28 9.68
N LYS A 148 17.11 -28.38 9.49
CA LYS A 148 17.26 -27.18 10.32
C LYS A 148 16.75 -25.97 9.56
N MET A 149 15.69 -25.35 10.08
CA MET A 149 15.28 -24.03 9.59
C MET A 149 16.38 -23.03 9.93
N LEU A 150 16.96 -22.43 8.91
CA LEU A 150 17.95 -21.37 9.07
C LEU A 150 17.25 -20.03 9.27
N TRP A 151 16.20 -19.75 8.47
CA TRP A 151 15.43 -18.51 8.52
C TRP A 151 13.98 -18.71 8.08
N GLY A 152 13.09 -17.85 8.59
CA GLY A 152 11.71 -17.75 8.13
C GLY A 152 10.66 -18.44 9.02
N PRO A 153 9.39 -18.46 8.58
CA PRO A 153 8.93 -17.98 7.27
C PRO A 153 8.95 -16.45 7.17
N LEU A 154 9.55 -15.95 6.09
CA LEU A 154 9.40 -14.57 5.65
C LEU A 154 7.96 -14.39 5.18
N TYR A 155 7.14 -13.69 5.97
CA TYR A 155 5.72 -13.48 5.67
C TYR A 155 5.52 -12.10 5.01
N LEU A 156 5.22 -12.09 3.71
CA LEU A 156 4.90 -10.86 2.97
C LEU A 156 3.40 -10.84 2.68
N GLY A 157 2.65 -10.11 3.51
CA GLY A 157 1.24 -9.79 3.27
C GLY A 157 1.12 -8.50 2.46
N LEU A 158 0.70 -8.61 1.20
CA LEU A 158 0.53 -7.48 0.28
C LEU A 158 -0.92 -7.37 -0.19
N ARG A 159 -1.28 -6.22 -0.75
CA ARG A 159 -2.58 -5.99 -1.40
C ARG A 159 -2.39 -5.84 -2.90
N ARG A 160 -3.28 -6.38 -3.72
CA ARG A 160 -3.28 -6.25 -5.19
C ARG A 160 -4.60 -5.68 -5.66
N ARG A 161 -4.57 -4.66 -6.52
CA ARG A 161 -5.76 -4.13 -7.21
C ARG A 161 -5.94 -4.77 -8.58
N CYS A 162 -7.03 -5.50 -8.78
CA CYS A 162 -7.40 -6.09 -10.06
C CYS A 162 -8.57 -5.33 -10.69
N ASN A 163 -8.58 -5.29 -12.02
CA ASN A 163 -9.67 -4.71 -12.81
C ASN A 163 -10.33 -5.81 -13.63
N ALA A 164 -11.65 -5.74 -13.78
CA ALA A 164 -12.36 -6.49 -14.78
C ALA A 164 -11.94 -6.03 -16.19
N ARG A 165 -11.90 -6.96 -17.16
CA ARG A 165 -11.73 -6.61 -18.57
C ARG A 165 -13.11 -6.18 -19.09
N ASN A 166 -13.27 -4.92 -19.45
CA ASN A 166 -14.44 -4.49 -20.23
C ASN A 166 -14.25 -5.03 -21.66
N ASN A 167 -15.06 -6.00 -22.06
CA ASN A 167 -15.18 -6.41 -23.46
C ASN A 167 -15.99 -5.36 -24.25
N HIS A 168 -15.53 -4.11 -24.27
CA HIS A 168 -15.97 -3.14 -25.26
C HIS A 168 -14.84 -2.90 -26.24
N SER A 169 -14.79 -3.76 -27.24
CA SER A 169 -14.25 -3.40 -28.54
C SER A 169 -15.21 -2.39 -29.17
N LEU A 170 -14.90 -1.10 -29.10
CA LEU A 170 -15.23 -0.18 -30.19
C LEU A 170 -14.28 1.02 -30.17
N ARG A 171 -13.74 1.28 -31.36
CA ARG A 171 -12.72 2.27 -31.73
C ARG A 171 -13.08 3.68 -31.27
N THR A 172 -12.15 4.41 -30.65
CA THR A 172 -11.89 5.83 -30.98
C THR A 172 -10.45 6.22 -30.56
N ALA A 173 -9.84 7.08 -31.36
CA ALA A 173 -8.42 7.45 -31.46
C ALA A 173 -7.84 8.20 -30.21
N PRO A 174 -6.52 8.52 -30.19
CA PRO A 174 -5.73 8.65 -28.97
C PRO A 174 -5.96 9.98 -28.26
N GLN A 175 -6.25 9.94 -26.96
CA GLN A 175 -6.13 11.11 -26.09
C GLN A 175 -5.10 10.83 -24.99
N ALA A 176 -4.12 11.73 -24.97
CA ALA A 176 -3.01 11.95 -24.05
C ALA A 176 -3.03 11.17 -22.72
N SER A 177 -1.88 10.58 -22.44
CA SER A 177 -1.44 9.99 -21.18
C SER A 177 -1.84 10.80 -19.94
N ILE A 178 -2.90 10.35 -19.25
CA ILE A 178 -3.14 10.71 -17.85
C ILE A 178 -2.57 9.58 -17.00
N ALA A 179 -1.43 9.86 -16.36
CA ALA A 179 -0.86 8.99 -15.33
C ALA A 179 -1.93 8.63 -14.27
N PRO A 180 -2.02 7.37 -13.81
CA PRO A 180 -3.01 6.99 -12.81
C PRO A 180 -2.70 7.68 -11.46
N THR A 181 -3.54 8.64 -11.09
CA THR A 181 -3.46 9.40 -9.84
C THR A 181 -3.48 8.45 -8.63
N MET A 182 -2.34 8.35 -7.93
CA MET A 182 -2.14 7.58 -6.70
C MET A 182 -2.94 8.17 -5.54
N CYS A 183 -4.07 7.55 -5.19
CA CYS A 183 -4.90 7.96 -4.05
C CYS A 183 -4.19 7.81 -2.70
N ASN A 184 -3.63 8.89 -2.16
CA ASN A 184 -2.88 8.90 -0.90
C ASN A 184 -3.68 9.51 0.27
N LYS A 185 -5.02 9.46 0.20
CA LYS A 185 -5.90 9.93 1.27
C LYS A 185 -5.90 9.01 2.48
N ARG A 186 -5.37 9.51 3.61
CA ARG A 186 -5.51 8.85 4.91
C ARG A 186 -6.97 8.99 5.39
N CYS A 187 -7.68 7.88 5.55
CA CYS A 187 -9.10 7.88 5.95
C CYS A 187 -9.39 6.95 7.14
N THR A 188 -8.45 6.87 8.07
CA THR A 188 -8.68 6.15 9.33
C THR A 188 -9.72 6.87 10.20
N LYS A 189 -10.42 6.13 11.05
CA LYS A 189 -11.46 6.68 11.95
C LYS A 189 -10.96 7.88 12.77
N ASN A 190 -9.74 7.79 13.32
CA ASN A 190 -9.13 8.85 14.12
C ASN A 190 -8.77 10.07 13.27
N TYR A 191 -8.28 9.86 12.05
CA TYR A 191 -7.96 10.95 11.12
C TYR A 191 -9.23 11.70 10.70
N ILE A 192 -10.28 10.97 10.32
CA ILE A 192 -11.58 11.56 9.96
C ILE A 192 -12.18 12.35 11.13
N LEU A 193 -12.08 11.82 12.36
CA LEU A 193 -12.54 12.52 13.56
C LEU A 193 -11.75 13.83 13.78
N SER A 194 -10.42 13.78 13.65
CA SER A 194 -9.57 14.97 13.74
C SER A 194 -9.97 16.01 12.68
N ARG A 195 -10.18 15.59 11.42
CA ARG A 195 -10.63 16.49 10.34
C ARG A 195 -12.00 17.08 10.61
N PHE A 196 -12.93 16.34 11.21
CA PHE A 196 -14.24 16.88 11.61
C PHE A 196 -14.07 18.03 12.60
N CYS A 197 -13.23 17.85 13.63
CA CYS A 197 -12.99 18.87 14.63
C CYS A 197 -12.35 20.13 14.02
N LEU A 198 -11.41 19.95 13.10
CA LEU A 198 -10.69 21.04 12.43
C LEU A 198 -11.49 21.72 11.31
N SER A 199 -12.53 21.10 10.76
CA SER A 199 -13.33 21.69 9.67
C SER A 199 -14.06 22.95 10.12
N ASP A 200 -14.23 23.93 9.24
CA ASP A 200 -15.00 25.15 9.56
C ASP A 200 -16.50 24.88 9.37
N TYR A 201 -16.85 24.06 8.39
CA TYR A 201 -18.20 23.59 8.18
C TYR A 201 -18.24 22.07 7.94
N VAL A 202 -19.37 21.47 8.28
CA VAL A 202 -19.65 20.07 7.98
C VAL A 202 -21.10 19.96 7.52
N ILE A 203 -21.30 19.47 6.30
CA ILE A 203 -22.62 19.38 5.67
C ILE A 203 -22.81 18.03 4.97
N ARG A 204 -24.03 17.51 5.01
CA ARG A 204 -24.45 16.44 4.09
C ARG A 204 -25.10 17.08 2.88
N ALA A 205 -24.59 16.81 1.70
CA ALA A 205 -25.12 17.37 0.47
C ALA A 205 -25.12 16.35 -0.66
N ARG A 206 -26.12 16.47 -1.53
CA ARG A 206 -26.25 15.67 -2.75
C ARG A 206 -25.54 16.38 -3.90
N VAL A 207 -24.70 15.68 -4.64
CA VAL A 207 -23.97 16.24 -5.78
C VAL A 207 -24.90 16.36 -6.98
N GLU A 208 -24.98 17.56 -7.56
CA GLU A 208 -25.78 17.83 -8.75
C GLU A 208 -24.90 17.83 -10.02
N SER A 209 -23.85 18.67 -10.02
CA SER A 209 -22.91 18.80 -11.14
C SER A 209 -21.57 19.40 -10.69
N GLU A 210 -20.55 19.24 -11.53
CA GLU A 210 -19.31 20.03 -11.46
C GLU A 210 -19.39 21.18 -12.47
N VAL A 211 -18.92 22.37 -12.08
CA VAL A 211 -18.99 23.60 -12.88
C VAL A 211 -17.64 24.31 -12.80
N LYS A 212 -17.09 24.75 -13.93
CA LYS A 212 -15.93 25.63 -13.94
C LYS A 212 -16.38 27.10 -13.88
N LYS A 213 -15.87 27.86 -12.92
CA LYS A 213 -16.14 29.30 -12.78
C LYS A 213 -14.82 30.02 -12.52
N ARG A 214 -14.50 31.03 -13.34
CA ARG A 214 -13.25 31.81 -13.23
C ARG A 214 -12.00 30.91 -13.17
N GLY A 215 -11.94 29.92 -14.04
CA GLY A 215 -10.83 28.95 -14.11
C GLY A 215 -10.76 27.93 -12.96
N ARG A 216 -11.69 27.95 -11.99
CA ARG A 216 -11.70 27.00 -10.86
C ARG A 216 -12.87 26.03 -10.95
N SER A 217 -12.60 24.75 -10.66
CA SER A 217 -13.63 23.73 -10.51
C SER A 217 -14.45 23.98 -9.25
N HIS A 218 -15.77 23.83 -9.38
CA HIS A 218 -16.71 23.95 -8.29
C HIS A 218 -17.72 22.81 -8.34
N LEU A 219 -18.13 22.32 -7.18
CA LEU A 219 -19.19 21.34 -7.05
C LEU A 219 -20.49 22.05 -6.69
N ARG A 220 -21.50 21.94 -7.56
CA ARG A 220 -22.87 22.35 -7.26
C ARG A 220 -23.53 21.23 -6.47
N VAL A 221 -23.94 21.56 -5.25
CA VAL A 221 -24.51 20.59 -4.32
C VAL A 221 -25.83 21.09 -3.72
N ARG A 222 -26.73 20.14 -3.47
CA ARG A 222 -27.96 20.38 -2.70
C ARG A 222 -27.73 19.97 -1.25
N VAL A 223 -27.60 20.96 -0.37
CA VAL A 223 -27.41 20.73 1.06
C VAL A 223 -28.68 20.16 1.65
N THR A 224 -28.54 18.98 2.28
CA THR A 224 -29.65 18.26 2.92
C THR A 224 -29.61 18.39 4.44
N LYS A 225 -28.42 18.52 5.05
CA LYS A 225 -28.26 18.73 6.49
C LYS A 225 -26.97 19.46 6.82
N LYS A 226 -26.99 20.29 7.85
CA LYS A 226 -25.84 21.02 8.39
C LYS A 226 -25.48 20.44 9.76
N TYR A 227 -24.22 20.10 9.97
CA TYR A 227 -23.70 19.57 11.24
C TYR A 227 -22.74 20.55 11.93
N LYS A 228 -22.02 21.35 11.15
CA LYS A 228 -21.19 22.46 11.64
C LYS A 228 -21.29 23.62 10.65
N LYS A 229 -21.36 24.85 11.18
CA LYS A 229 -21.44 26.09 10.39
C LYS A 229 -20.27 27.00 10.73
N GLY A 230 -19.68 27.61 9.70
CA GLY A 230 -18.70 28.68 9.83
C GLY A 230 -19.37 30.06 9.77
N ARG A 231 -18.59 31.08 9.41
CA ARG A 231 -19.05 32.46 9.19
C ARG A 231 -19.63 32.67 7.79
N VAL A 232 -19.18 31.91 6.80
CA VAL A 232 -19.70 31.98 5.43
C VAL A 232 -21.08 31.29 5.38
N LYS A 233 -22.07 31.99 4.82
CA LYS A 233 -23.47 31.51 4.76
C LYS A 233 -23.58 30.26 3.90
N ILE A 234 -24.24 29.23 4.44
CA ILE A 234 -24.54 27.97 3.74
C ILE A 234 -26.02 27.95 3.32
N THR A 235 -26.30 27.90 2.03
CA THR A 235 -27.68 27.83 1.48
C THR A 235 -28.06 26.40 1.06
N ARG A 236 -29.30 26.20 0.59
CA ARG A 236 -29.78 24.88 0.13
C ARG A 236 -29.12 24.44 -1.17
N ARG A 237 -28.87 25.37 -2.10
CA ARG A 237 -28.09 25.15 -3.33
C ARG A 237 -26.76 25.87 -3.15
N GLN A 238 -25.73 25.10 -2.81
CA GLN A 238 -24.42 25.64 -2.47
C GLN A 238 -23.41 25.32 -3.57
N LEU A 239 -22.51 26.27 -3.81
CA LEU A 239 -21.34 26.05 -4.64
C LEU A 239 -20.12 25.83 -3.72
N LEU A 240 -19.41 24.72 -3.90
CA LEU A 240 -18.19 24.39 -3.16
C LEU A 240 -17.00 24.47 -4.11
N GLU A 241 -16.02 25.31 -3.81
CA GLU A 241 -14.80 25.39 -4.61
C GLU A 241 -13.93 24.15 -4.36
N LEU A 242 -13.44 23.53 -5.45
CA LEU A 242 -12.56 22.37 -5.38
C LEU A 242 -11.10 22.85 -5.51
N ARG A 243 -10.35 22.75 -4.41
CA ARG A 243 -8.93 23.15 -4.33
C ARG A 243 -7.97 21.95 -4.29
N GLY A 244 -8.49 20.74 -4.50
CA GLY A 244 -7.74 19.50 -4.48
C GLY A 244 -8.18 18.55 -5.59
N ARG A 245 -7.30 17.61 -5.95
CA ARG A 245 -7.54 16.60 -7.00
C ARG A 245 -8.14 15.31 -6.40
N GLU A 246 -7.82 15.03 -5.15
CA GLU A 246 -8.29 13.87 -4.40
C GLU A 246 -9.13 14.36 -3.24
N LEU A 247 -10.45 14.25 -3.34
CA LEU A 247 -11.35 14.87 -2.35
C LEU A 247 -12.18 13.84 -1.57
N THR A 248 -12.27 12.62 -2.07
CA THR A 248 -12.94 11.48 -1.43
C THR A 248 -11.92 10.53 -0.82
N CYS A 249 -12.36 9.69 0.14
CA CYS A 249 -11.46 8.73 0.79
C CYS A 249 -10.94 7.62 -0.12
N ASN A 250 -11.67 7.32 -1.18
CA ASN A 250 -11.27 6.38 -2.22
C ASN A 250 -10.63 7.09 -3.43
N CYS A 251 -10.46 8.41 -3.35
CA CYS A 251 -10.07 9.32 -4.44
C CYS A 251 -10.81 9.07 -5.75
N SER A 252 -12.04 8.56 -5.67
CA SER A 252 -12.93 8.54 -6.81
C SER A 252 -13.45 9.94 -7.08
N GLN A 253 -13.76 10.24 -8.33
CA GLN A 253 -14.52 11.43 -8.67
C GLN A 253 -15.90 11.42 -7.98
N PHE A 254 -16.50 12.60 -7.85
CA PHE A 254 -17.84 12.72 -7.27
C PHE A 254 -18.87 12.09 -8.19
N ILE A 255 -19.67 11.18 -7.65
CA ILE A 255 -20.75 10.55 -8.39
C ILE A 255 -21.97 11.48 -8.34
N ARG A 256 -22.49 11.86 -9.51
CA ARG A 256 -23.71 12.66 -9.62
C ARG A 256 -24.87 11.98 -8.92
N LYS A 257 -25.78 12.78 -8.35
CA LYS A 257 -26.95 12.31 -7.58
C LYS A 257 -26.59 11.50 -6.32
N LYS A 258 -25.32 11.32 -5.96
CA LYS A 258 -24.90 10.66 -4.72
C LYS A 258 -24.75 11.68 -3.59
N SER A 259 -24.99 11.25 -2.36
CA SER A 259 -24.87 12.09 -1.16
C SER A 259 -23.54 11.87 -0.48
N TYR A 260 -22.89 12.96 -0.11
CA TYR A 260 -21.62 12.94 0.62
C TYR A 260 -21.70 13.80 1.87
N LEU A 261 -20.90 13.45 2.85
CA LEU A 261 -20.60 14.30 3.99
C LEU A 261 -19.31 15.07 3.71
N PHE A 262 -19.43 16.37 3.55
CA PHE A 262 -18.32 17.27 3.26
C PHE A 262 -17.79 17.88 4.56
N LEU A 263 -16.50 17.66 4.81
CA LEU A 263 -15.73 18.23 5.90
C LEU A 263 -14.81 19.29 5.30
N GLY A 264 -15.20 20.56 5.31
CA GLY A 264 -14.55 21.61 4.52
C GLY A 264 -14.15 22.86 5.31
N LYS A 265 -13.55 23.80 4.59
CA LYS A 265 -12.98 25.04 5.11
C LYS A 265 -13.60 26.27 4.44
N GLU A 266 -13.58 27.40 5.13
CA GLU A 266 -14.09 28.65 4.56
C GLU A 266 -12.96 29.64 4.28
N ASP A 267 -13.12 30.40 3.21
CA ASP A 267 -12.29 31.55 2.89
C ASP A 267 -13.13 32.79 3.18
N ARG A 268 -12.86 33.41 4.33
CA ARG A 268 -13.67 34.53 4.84
C ARG A 268 -13.56 35.77 3.96
N ARG A 269 -12.38 36.04 3.39
CA ARG A 269 -12.14 37.20 2.53
C ARG A 269 -12.95 37.09 1.25
N ARG A 270 -12.96 35.90 0.63
CA ARG A 270 -13.69 35.63 -0.62
C ARG A 270 -15.14 35.21 -0.41
N LYS A 271 -15.57 35.02 0.84
CA LYS A 271 -16.88 34.48 1.23
C LYS A 271 -17.22 33.16 0.51
N VAL A 272 -16.23 32.27 0.34
CA VAL A 272 -16.41 30.97 -0.34
C VAL A 272 -16.18 29.79 0.61
N LEU A 273 -16.90 28.70 0.34
CA LEU A 273 -16.70 27.40 0.98
C LEU A 273 -15.89 26.53 0.04
N TYR A 274 -14.87 25.83 0.55
CA TYR A 274 -14.01 25.00 -0.28
C TYR A 274 -13.69 23.66 0.37
N VAL A 275 -13.34 22.71 -0.50
CA VAL A 275 -12.86 21.37 -0.17
C VAL A 275 -11.50 21.18 -0.84
N ASP A 276 -10.49 20.82 -0.08
CA ASP A 276 -9.10 20.63 -0.53
C ASP A 276 -8.59 19.20 -0.24
N ASN A 277 -7.29 18.96 -0.49
CA ASN A 277 -6.66 17.67 -0.23
C ASN A 277 -6.61 17.31 1.27
N LEU A 278 -6.91 18.22 2.19
CA LEU A 278 -6.96 17.98 3.64
C LEU A 278 -8.41 17.77 4.14
N ALA A 279 -9.38 18.29 3.38
CA ALA A 279 -10.81 18.11 3.53
C ALA A 279 -11.25 16.73 3.01
N THR A 280 -12.25 16.13 3.64
CA THR A 280 -12.71 14.78 3.27
C THR A 280 -14.18 14.83 2.87
N ALA A 281 -14.50 14.35 1.67
CA ALA A 281 -15.85 13.98 1.30
C ALA A 281 -16.04 12.48 1.55
N LEU A 282 -16.86 12.16 2.55
CA LEU A 282 -17.20 10.78 2.87
C LEU A 282 -18.46 10.39 2.13
N ASP A 283 -18.44 9.23 1.48
CA ASP A 283 -19.66 8.60 1.02
C ASP A 283 -20.64 8.45 2.19
N TRP A 284 -21.87 8.95 2.02
CA TRP A 284 -22.86 8.95 3.09
C TRP A 284 -23.24 7.53 3.52
N ASP A 285 -23.42 6.64 2.56
CA ASP A 285 -23.97 5.30 2.80
C ASP A 285 -22.91 4.34 3.32
N GLU A 286 -21.67 4.48 2.87
CA GLU A 286 -20.56 3.66 3.37
C GLU A 286 -20.03 4.16 4.72
N ASN A 287 -19.68 5.45 4.82
CA ASN A 287 -18.83 5.94 5.90
C ASN A 287 -19.46 7.10 6.70
N GLY A 288 -20.34 7.89 6.08
CA GLY A 288 -20.90 9.11 6.67
C GLY A 288 -21.80 8.85 7.89
N LYS A 289 -22.68 7.84 7.82
CA LYS A 289 -23.57 7.45 8.94
C LYS A 289 -22.78 6.98 10.17
N GLN A 290 -21.81 6.09 9.97
CA GLN A 290 -20.98 5.55 11.04
C GLN A 290 -20.14 6.65 11.71
N MET A 291 -19.58 7.57 10.92
CA MET A 291 -18.79 8.68 11.44
C MET A 291 -19.62 9.58 12.38
N LEU A 292 -20.82 9.98 11.98
CA LEU A 292 -21.66 10.83 12.84
C LEU A 292 -22.06 10.16 14.15
N ARG A 293 -22.32 8.84 14.12
CA ARG A 293 -22.56 8.06 15.34
C ARG A 293 -21.33 8.07 16.26
N MET A 294 -20.12 7.93 15.70
CA MET A 294 -18.87 8.00 16.47
C MET A 294 -18.59 9.39 17.03
N HIS A 295 -18.84 10.47 16.27
CA HIS A 295 -18.65 11.83 16.76
C HIS A 295 -19.59 12.14 17.93
N ARG A 296 -20.87 11.73 17.85
CA ARG A 296 -21.82 11.89 18.97
C ARG A 296 -21.30 11.24 20.26
N LYS A 297 -20.73 10.03 20.16
CA LYS A 297 -20.16 9.30 21.31
C LYS A 297 -18.83 9.88 21.82
N ARG A 298 -18.07 10.59 20.98
CA ARG A 298 -16.70 11.06 21.28
C ARG A 298 -16.54 12.57 21.16
N LYS A 299 -17.62 13.34 21.39
CA LYS A 299 -17.66 14.81 21.24
C LYS A 299 -16.56 15.52 22.05
N HIS A 300 -16.24 14.99 23.23
CA HIS A 300 -15.21 15.47 24.15
C HIS A 300 -13.76 15.25 23.67
N ARG A 301 -13.53 14.46 22.61
CA ARG A 301 -12.19 14.22 22.05
C ARG A 301 -11.78 15.20 20.95
N CYS A 302 -12.59 16.21 20.63
CA CYS A 302 -12.12 17.26 19.74
C CYS A 302 -11.05 18.08 20.45
N PRO A 303 -9.81 18.17 19.92
CA PRO A 303 -8.79 19.01 20.51
C PRO A 303 -9.32 20.45 20.61
N ARG A 304 -9.10 21.10 21.75
CA ARG A 304 -9.45 22.52 21.93
C ARG A 304 -8.73 23.31 20.84
N ARG A 305 -9.44 24.23 20.18
CA ARG A 305 -8.82 25.14 19.21
C ARG A 305 -7.78 25.95 19.98
N ILE A 306 -6.50 25.76 19.65
CA ILE A 306 -5.47 26.75 19.97
C ILE A 306 -5.84 27.94 19.09
N SER A 307 -6.29 29.02 19.74
CA SER A 307 -6.73 30.27 19.13
C SER A 307 -5.57 31.01 18.50
#